data_AF-A0A6G0MN26-F1
#
_entry.id   AF-A0A6G0MN26-F1
#
_cell.length_a   1.000
_cell.length_b   1.000
_cell.length_c   1.000
_cell.angle_alpha   90.00
_cell.angle_beta   90.00
_cell.angle_gamma   90.00
#
_symmetry.space_group_name_H-M   'P 1'
#
loop_
_entity.id
_entity.type
_entity.pdbx_description
1 polymer ?
#
loop_
_entity_poly.entity_id
_entity_poly.type
_entity_poly.pdbx_seq_one_letter_code
_entity_poly.pdbx_strand_id
1 'polypeptide(L)' 'MVLAPRPRHATFTPAKVAGFYFRPCRDDMDETISEYFRCRCGTVRKQTRRNGYTNLM' A
#
# COMPACT_ATOMS: atom_id res chain seq x y z
N MET A 1 31.51 -1.24 -12.26
CA MET A 1 30.10 -0.93 -11.93
C MET A 1 30.08 -0.40 -10.50
N VAL A 2 29.78 0.88 -10.29
CA VAL A 2 29.74 1.48 -8.94
C VAL A 2 28.41 1.13 -8.29
N LEU A 3 28.45 0.37 -7.19
CA LEU A 3 27.28 0.10 -6.35
C LEU A 3 26.91 1.40 -5.62
N ALA A 4 25.78 2.00 -6.00
CA ALA A 4 25.22 3.14 -5.28
C ALA A 4 24.96 2.73 -3.81
N PRO A 5 25.39 3.54 -2.83
CA PRO A 5 25.11 3.26 -1.43
C PRO A 5 23.59 3.25 -1.22
N ARG A 6 23.02 2.10 -0.85
CA ARG A 6 21.60 2.05 -0.46
C ARG A 6 21.46 2.81 0.86
N PRO A 7 20.53 3.78 0.96
CA PRO A 7 20.22 4.40 2.24
C PRO A 7 19.86 3.30 3.24
N ARG A 8 20.59 3.23 4.37
CA ARG A 8 20.39 2.20 5.39
C ARG A 8 19.00 2.26 6.03
N HIS A 9 18.34 3.41 5.92
CA HIS A 9 16.96 3.64 6.33
C HIS A 9 16.29 4.58 5.33
N ALA A 10 15.29 4.08 4.59
CA ALA A 10 14.37 4.95 3.90
C ALA A 10 13.49 5.65 4.95
N THR A 11 13.49 6.99 4.98
CA THR A 11 12.66 7.80 5.90
C THR A 11 11.18 7.42 5.81
N PHE A 12 10.73 6.98 4.64
CA PHE A 12 9.39 6.47 4.39
C PHE A 12 9.48 5.05 3.83
N THR A 13 8.84 4.10 4.52
CA THR A 13 8.68 2.73 4.01
C THR A 13 7.47 2.67 3.06
N PRO A 14 7.45 1.77 2.07
CA PRO A 14 6.27 1.54 1.22
C PRO A 14 4.98 1.31 2.03
N ALA A 15 5.07 0.66 3.20
CA ALA A 15 3.94 0.48 4.11
C ALA A 15 3.42 1.80 4.69
N LYS A 16 4.31 2.73 5.07
CA LYS A 16 3.90 4.07 5.56
C LYS A 16 3.25 4.91 4.45
N VAL A 17 3.82 4.89 3.25
CA VAL A 17 3.27 5.61 2.10
C VAL A 17 1.91 5.03 1.70
N ALA A 18 1.80 3.72 1.62
CA ALA A 18 0.53 3.06 1.33
C ALA A 18 -0.52 3.36 2.41
N GLY A 19 -0.17 3.28 3.70
CA GLY A 19 -1.10 3.63 4.78
C GLY A 19 -1.52 5.10 4.79
N PHE A 20 -0.74 6.00 4.20
CA PHE A 20 -1.15 7.39 4.02
C PHE A 20 -2.25 7.51 2.96
N TYR A 21 -2.06 6.93 1.77
CA TYR A 21 -2.98 7.09 0.64
C TYR A 21 -4.15 6.12 0.63
N PHE A 22 -3.99 4.93 1.19
CA PHE A 22 -4.92 3.82 1.07
C PHE A 22 -5.49 3.43 2.42
N ARG A 23 -6.80 3.23 2.45
CA ARG A 23 -7.53 2.67 3.58
C ARG A 23 -8.15 1.33 3.16
N PRO A 24 -8.20 0.33 4.05
CA PRO A 24 -8.92 -0.91 3.74
C PRO A 24 -10.38 -0.60 3.43
N CYS A 25 -10.93 -1.24 2.40
CA CYS A 25 -12.36 -1.20 2.14
C CYS A 25 -13.11 -1.97 3.23
N ARG A 26 -14.35 -1.57 3.46
CA ARG A 26 -15.27 -2.29 4.32
C ARG A 26 -16.47 -2.76 3.52
N ASP A 27 -17.03 -3.91 3.88
CA ASP A 27 -18.26 -4.41 3.29
C ASP A 27 -19.50 -3.81 3.97
N ASP A 28 -20.68 -4.31 3.59
CA ASP A 28 -21.96 -3.83 4.11
C ASP A 28 -22.15 -4.13 5.61
N MET A 29 -21.33 -5.02 6.18
CA MET A 29 -21.31 -5.36 7.60
C MET A 29 -20.19 -4.64 8.37
N ASP A 30 -19.54 -3.64 7.75
CA ASP A 30 -18.38 -2.91 8.28
C ASP A 30 -17.12 -3.79 8.47
N GLU A 31 -17.10 -5.01 7.92
CA GLU A 31 -15.93 -5.90 8.00
C GLU A 31 -14.85 -5.48 7.01
N THR A 32 -13.59 -5.57 7.43
CA THR A 32 -12.44 -5.14 6.60
C THR A 32 -12.14 -6.16 5.50
N ILE A 33 -12.27 -5.73 4.25
CA ILE A 33 -11.92 -6.53 3.08
C ILE A 33 -10.42 -6.42 2.81
N SER A 34 -9.66 -7.41 3.27
CA SER A 34 -8.19 -7.38 3.28
C SER A 34 -7.54 -7.25 1.89
N GLU A 35 -8.24 -7.62 0.81
CA GLU A 35 -7.72 -7.53 -0.55
C GLU A 35 -8.01 -6.18 -1.22
N TYR A 36 -8.94 -5.38 -0.71
CA TYR A 36 -9.38 -4.16 -1.39
C TYR A 36 -9.04 -2.92 -0.57
N PHE A 37 -8.49 -1.93 -1.25
CA PHE A 37 -8.08 -0.68 -0.65
C PHE A 37 -8.66 0.49 -1.43
N ARG A 38 -9.22 1.46 -0.72
CA ARG A 38 -9.70 2.72 -1.28
C ARG A 38 -8.62 3.79 -1.11
N CYS A 39 -8.20 4.37 -2.22
CA CYS A 39 -7.32 5.54 -2.24
C CYS A 39 -8.08 6.77 -1.72
N ARG A 40 -7.37 7.75 -1.17
CA ARG A 40 -7.92 9.09 -0.85
C ARG A 40 -8.57 9.79 -2.06
N CYS A 41 -8.16 9.46 -3.29
CA CYS A 41 -8.80 10.00 -4.49
C CYS A 41 -10.13 9.28 -4.86
N GLY A 42 -10.52 8.25 -4.12
CA GLY A 42 -11.76 7.49 -4.35
C GLY A 42 -11.58 6.18 -5.13
N THR A 43 -10.48 6.02 -5.88
CA THR A 43 -10.20 4.79 -6.64
C THR A 43 -10.00 3.59 -5.72
N VAL A 44 -10.64 2.46 -6.05
CA VAL A 44 -10.47 1.18 -5.37
C VAL A 44 -9.43 0.34 -6.12
N ARG A 45 -8.46 -0.23 -5.39
CA ARG A 45 -7.44 -1.14 -5.92
C ARG A 45 -7.47 -2.47 -5.18
N LYS A 46 -7.26 -3.57 -5.90
CA LYS A 46 -7.10 -4.91 -5.34
C LYS A 46 -5.63 -5.25 -5.14
N GLN A 47 -5.23 -5.60 -3.93
CA GLN A 47 -3.90 -6.11 -3.63
C GLN A 47 -3.83 -7.60 -3.96
N THR A 48 -2.90 -7.98 -4.85
CA THR A 48 -2.62 -9.39 -5.15
C THR A 48 -1.66 -9.98 -4.12
N ARG A 49 -1.84 -11.25 -3.73
CA ARG A 49 -1.12 -11.93 -2.64
C ARG A 49 0.42 -11.96 -2.75
N ARG A 50 1.01 -11.54 -3.88
CA ARG A 50 2.45 -11.66 -4.15
C ARG A 50 3.21 -10.35 -4.26
N ASN A 51 2.51 -9.22 -4.35
CA ASN A 51 3.15 -7.95 -4.71
C ASN A 51 3.26 -7.00 -3.50
N GLY A 52 2.55 -7.25 -2.40
CA GLY A 52 2.62 -6.39 -1.22
C GLY A 52 2.19 -4.94 -1.50
N TYR A 53 2.76 -3.98 -0.77
CA TYR A 53 2.39 -2.56 -0.85
C TYR A 53 2.87 -1.85 -2.13
N THR A 54 3.69 -2.47 -2.97
CA THR A 54 4.20 -1.82 -4.20
C THR A 54 3.12 -1.63 -5.27
N ASN A 55 2.11 -2.51 -5.30
CA ASN A 55 0.94 -2.35 -6.18
C ASN A 55 -0.11 -1.36 -5.64
N LEU A 56 0.04 -0.95 -4.38
CA LEU A 56 -0.79 0.09 -3.80
C LEU A 56 -0.22 1.47 -4.11
N MET A 57 1.06 1.63 -4.51
CA MET A 57 1.53 2.92 -5.03
C MET A 57 0.87 3.29 -6.37
#